data_AF-A0A353DUT3-F1
#
_entry.id   AF-A0A353DUT3-F1
#
_cell.length_a   1.000
_cell.length_b   1.000
_cell.length_c   1.000
_cell.angle_alpha   90.00
_cell.angle_beta   90.00
_cell.angle_gamma   90.00
#
_symmetry.space_group_name_H-M   'P 1'
#
loop_
_entity.id
_entity.type
_entity.pdbx_description
1 polymer ?
#
loop_
_entity_poly.entity_id
_entity_poly.type
_entity_poly.pdbx_seq_one_letter_code
_entity_poly.pdbx_strand_id
1 'polypeptide(L)'
;MLKSRGGAVRFMVEAAISFLRRLRSLCSTPLPMPMHLSRTSRISQISRISRRGWLLTFLQAGCWMVGGWLVFLNPKGPSLLAQPQASALPPSPVIFSRTENLDPPITCVPLAEGLLWDRPVWMTPIPGHEGQWVVLEHRSGKAWRLDLADQASPHKSLFGDFSAAVSDGPWEGLMCLAFHPKFSTNRRYFLKHETLRQEQRWTVLREHRASEDGLRDSGQAPRELCAMAQPADNHNGGTLAFGPDGMLYFAMGDGGPQEDPEGHSQNLSSWLGKMHRLDVDHAEPGMAYGIPPDNPHAGSQDPHLRREIFAAGLREPWRFSFDRLTGDCWVGDVG
;
A
#
# COMPACT_ATOMS: atom_id res chain seq x y z
N MET A 1 49.20 -1.62 -32.23
CA MET A 1 50.09 -1.62 -31.05
C MET A 1 49.33 -1.15 -29.82
N LEU A 2 49.84 -1.46 -28.63
CA LEU A 2 49.32 -1.09 -27.30
C LEU A 2 49.41 0.46 -27.09
N LYS A 3 48.83 1.14 -26.07
CA LYS A 3 48.17 0.77 -24.80
C LYS A 3 47.43 2.01 -24.20
N SER A 4 46.26 1.83 -23.57
CA SER A 4 45.84 2.28 -22.20
C SER A 4 46.04 3.75 -21.72
N ARG A 5 45.33 4.35 -20.74
CA ARG A 5 44.33 4.01 -19.68
C ARG A 5 43.40 5.24 -19.51
N GLY A 6 42.25 5.22 -18.81
CA GLY A 6 41.51 4.17 -18.12
C GLY A 6 40.27 4.77 -17.44
N GLY A 7 39.16 4.02 -17.40
CA GLY A 7 37.90 4.42 -16.74
C GLY A 7 37.64 3.60 -15.47
N ALA A 8 36.88 4.16 -14.53
CA ALA A 8 36.72 3.63 -13.17
C ALA A 8 35.34 2.97 -12.93
N VAL A 9 35.34 2.02 -12.00
CA VAL A 9 34.19 1.40 -11.28
C VAL A 9 33.15 0.66 -12.15
N ARG A 10 33.05 -0.66 -11.94
CA ARG A 10 32.03 -1.55 -12.52
C ARG A 10 31.36 -2.39 -11.42
N PHE A 11 30.09 -2.65 -11.66
CA PHE A 11 29.04 -3.27 -10.84
C PHE A 11 29.37 -4.48 -9.95
N MET A 12 28.46 -4.67 -8.99
CA MET A 12 28.53 -5.54 -7.82
C MET A 12 27.91 -6.94 -8.05
N VAL A 13 28.63 -7.97 -7.61
CA VAL A 13 28.23 -9.32 -7.13
C VAL A 13 27.09 -10.07 -7.86
N GLU A 14 27.45 -11.24 -8.39
CA GLU A 14 26.55 -12.21 -9.03
C GLU A 14 25.63 -12.96 -8.03
N ALA A 15 24.44 -13.31 -8.50
CA ALA A 15 23.41 -13.96 -7.70
C ALA A 15 23.70 -15.43 -7.40
N ALA A 16 23.76 -15.77 -6.11
CA ALA A 16 23.49 -17.13 -5.65
C ALA A 16 21.99 -17.46 -5.81
N ILE A 17 21.66 -18.77 -5.83
CA ILE A 17 20.32 -19.40 -6.03
C ILE A 17 20.08 -19.91 -7.47
N SER A 18 20.95 -20.84 -7.87
CA SER A 18 20.63 -21.88 -8.87
C SER A 18 20.93 -23.27 -8.28
N PHE A 19 20.38 -23.54 -7.08
CA PHE A 19 20.74 -24.74 -6.28
C PHE A 19 19.53 -25.56 -5.76
N LEU A 20 18.29 -25.27 -6.19
CA LEU A 20 17.11 -26.03 -5.79
C LEU A 20 16.24 -26.52 -6.97
N ARG A 21 16.87 -26.91 -8.08
CA ARG A 21 16.23 -27.67 -9.18
C ARG A 21 17.15 -28.74 -9.79
N ARG A 22 17.43 -29.82 -9.06
CA ARG A 22 17.38 -31.19 -9.61
C ARG A 22 17.39 -32.24 -8.51
N LEU A 23 16.40 -33.13 -8.58
CA LEU A 23 16.16 -34.23 -7.67
C LEU A 23 17.27 -35.29 -7.72
N ARG A 24 17.59 -35.80 -6.54
CA ARG A 24 17.71 -37.24 -6.22
C ARG A 24 17.69 -38.21 -7.43
N SER A 25 18.81 -38.87 -7.68
CA SER A 25 18.82 -40.17 -8.38
C SER A 25 19.82 -41.14 -7.76
N LEU A 26 19.27 -42.12 -7.05
CA LEU A 26 19.70 -43.53 -6.96
C LEU A 26 21.02 -43.91 -6.23
N CYS A 27 20.92 -45.01 -5.49
CA CYS A 27 21.96 -45.63 -4.67
C CYS A 27 22.91 -46.53 -5.49
N SER A 28 24.20 -46.58 -5.12
CA SER A 28 24.92 -47.82 -4.73
C SER A 28 26.45 -47.57 -4.52
N THR A 29 27.05 -48.29 -3.57
CA THR A 29 28.50 -48.30 -3.20
C THR A 29 29.27 -49.43 -3.95
N PRO A 30 30.59 -49.71 -3.75
CA PRO A 30 31.70 -49.04 -3.02
C PRO A 30 33.07 -48.89 -3.79
N LEU A 31 34.06 -48.29 -3.09
CA LEU A 31 35.57 -48.35 -3.12
C LEU A 31 36.34 -49.37 -4.01
N PRO A 32 37.67 -49.18 -4.36
CA PRO A 32 38.75 -48.68 -3.48
C PRO A 32 39.90 -47.80 -4.08
N MET A 33 40.88 -47.46 -3.21
CA MET A 33 42.10 -46.64 -3.41
C MET A 33 43.28 -47.45 -4.04
N PRO A 34 44.44 -46.85 -4.46
CA PRO A 34 45.50 -46.47 -3.50
C PRO A 34 46.46 -45.28 -3.84
N MET A 35 47.01 -44.68 -2.76
CA MET A 35 48.36 -44.07 -2.55
C MET A 35 49.17 -43.37 -3.68
N HIS A 36 49.66 -42.15 -3.40
CA HIS A 36 51.07 -41.91 -3.00
C HIS A 36 51.39 -40.47 -2.48
N LEU A 37 52.09 -40.40 -1.34
CA LEU A 37 53.19 -39.49 -0.87
C LEU A 37 53.45 -38.09 -1.53
N SER A 38 53.91 -37.01 -0.84
CA SER A 38 54.32 -36.79 0.57
C SER A 38 54.68 -35.30 0.92
N ARG A 39 54.84 -35.00 2.24
CA ARG A 39 55.58 -33.86 2.89
C ARG A 39 55.09 -32.42 2.62
N THR A 40 55.16 -31.41 3.51
CA THR A 40 55.46 -31.20 4.96
C THR A 40 54.92 -29.77 5.28
N SER A 41 54.35 -29.42 6.44
CA SER A 41 55.06 -29.19 7.73
C SER A 41 54.11 -28.82 8.91
N ARG A 42 54.52 -29.21 10.12
CA ARG A 42 54.19 -28.67 11.48
C ARG A 42 53.73 -27.19 11.47
N ILE A 43 52.82 -26.71 12.33
CA ILE A 43 52.69 -26.89 13.80
C ILE A 43 51.27 -26.38 14.23
N SER A 44 50.66 -26.60 15.40
CA SER A 44 51.03 -27.23 16.68
C SER A 44 49.83 -28.00 17.33
N GLN A 45 49.42 -27.68 18.57
CA GLN A 45 48.30 -28.17 19.40
C GLN A 45 47.96 -27.12 20.49
N ILE A 46 46.77 -27.19 21.08
CA ILE A 46 46.54 -27.16 22.55
C ILE A 46 45.25 -27.96 22.84
N SER A 47 45.19 -28.65 23.98
CA SER A 47 44.18 -29.66 24.28
C SER A 47 43.52 -29.50 25.66
N ARG A 48 42.24 -29.91 25.72
CA ARG A 48 41.45 -30.42 26.87
C ARG A 48 41.95 -30.16 28.30
N ILE A 49 41.06 -29.60 29.13
CA ILE A 49 40.96 -29.90 30.57
C ILE A 49 39.54 -30.37 30.90
N SER A 50 39.39 -31.18 31.95
CA SER A 50 38.15 -31.87 32.34
C SER A 50 37.98 -31.91 33.87
N ARG A 51 36.72 -31.88 34.37
CA ARG A 51 36.13 -32.76 35.42
C ARG A 51 35.08 -32.09 36.33
N ARG A 52 33.98 -32.84 36.61
CA ARG A 52 33.08 -32.84 37.80
C ARG A 52 32.33 -31.51 38.07
N GLY A 53 31.00 -31.44 38.11
CA GLY A 53 29.97 -32.17 38.91
C GLY A 53 29.19 -31.08 39.69
N TRP A 54 27.89 -31.06 39.94
CA TRP A 54 26.86 -32.08 40.23
C TRP A 54 25.46 -31.56 39.84
N LEU A 55 24.52 -32.42 39.44
CA LEU A 55 23.25 -32.70 40.16
C LEU A 55 22.44 -33.77 39.41
N LEU A 56 21.68 -34.59 40.14
CA LEU A 56 20.88 -35.71 39.63
C LEU A 56 19.51 -35.66 40.29
N THR A 57 18.44 -35.53 39.52
CA THR A 57 17.10 -36.02 39.93
C THR A 57 16.31 -36.48 38.70
N PHE A 58 15.45 -37.48 38.88
CA PHE A 58 14.82 -38.27 37.82
C PHE A 58 13.74 -37.53 37.02
N LEU A 59 13.68 -37.83 35.72
CA LEU A 59 12.50 -37.67 34.87
C LEU A 59 11.98 -39.06 34.49
N GLN A 60 10.78 -39.42 34.93
CA GLN A 60 10.15 -40.71 34.63
C GLN A 60 8.68 -40.52 34.19
N ALA A 61 8.47 -40.19 32.91
CA ALA A 61 7.25 -40.51 32.16
C ALA A 61 7.49 -40.29 30.65
N GLY A 62 7.13 -41.29 29.84
CA GLY A 62 7.48 -41.45 28.42
C GLY A 62 7.38 -40.25 27.48
N CYS A 63 8.47 -40.01 26.75
CA CYS A 63 8.51 -39.35 25.44
C CYS A 63 9.08 -40.33 24.41
N TRP A 64 8.40 -40.50 23.27
CA TRP A 64 8.91 -41.21 22.09
C TRP A 64 8.84 -40.27 20.88
N MET A 65 9.90 -40.21 20.08
CA MET A 65 9.93 -39.37 18.88
C MET A 65 9.44 -40.12 17.64
N VAL A 66 8.44 -39.55 16.95
CA VAL A 66 8.19 -39.75 15.53
C VAL A 66 7.75 -38.41 14.92
N GLY A 67 8.35 -37.99 13.79
CA GLY A 67 7.73 -37.01 12.90
C GLY A 67 7.82 -35.51 13.22
N GLY A 68 8.44 -35.09 14.32
CA GLY A 68 8.94 -33.70 14.47
C GLY A 68 7.93 -32.59 14.78
N TRP A 69 6.78 -32.89 15.39
CA TRP A 69 5.84 -31.87 15.91
C TRP A 69 5.58 -32.06 17.41
N LEU A 70 5.44 -30.95 18.14
CA LEU A 70 5.14 -30.90 19.58
C LEU A 70 3.65 -30.61 19.79
N VAL A 71 2.95 -31.47 20.54
CA VAL A 71 1.58 -31.25 21.00
C VAL A 71 1.51 -31.56 22.49
N PHE A 72 1.05 -30.60 23.29
CA PHE A 72 0.72 -30.81 24.70
C PHE A 72 -0.79 -31.06 24.86
N LEU A 73 -1.14 -32.11 25.62
CA LEU A 73 -2.49 -32.31 26.14
C LEU A 73 -2.41 -32.36 27.67
N ASN A 74 -2.97 -31.35 28.34
CA ASN A 74 -3.05 -31.31 29.80
C ASN A 74 -4.50 -31.58 30.25
N PRO A 75 -4.77 -32.63 31.06
CA PRO A 75 -6.12 -32.91 31.52
C PRO A 75 -6.46 -32.23 32.85
N LYS A 76 -7.58 -31.49 32.87
CA LYS A 76 -8.43 -31.05 34.01
C LYS A 76 -8.21 -29.63 34.61
N GLY A 77 -9.03 -28.68 34.13
CA GLY A 77 -9.61 -27.55 34.90
C GLY A 77 -8.77 -26.27 35.02
N PRO A 78 -9.38 -25.08 35.23
CA PRO A 78 -10.77 -24.85 35.66
C PRO A 78 -11.70 -24.17 34.63
N SER A 79 -13.00 -24.22 34.93
CA SER A 79 -14.12 -23.39 34.42
C SER A 79 -13.78 -22.30 33.38
N LEU A 80 -13.92 -22.62 32.10
CA LEU A 80 -14.11 -21.59 31.07
C LEU A 80 -15.46 -20.89 31.31
N LEU A 81 -15.44 -19.56 31.38
CA LEU A 81 -16.64 -18.74 31.24
C LEU A 81 -17.36 -19.16 29.96
N ALA A 82 -18.68 -19.37 30.04
CA ALA A 82 -19.46 -19.80 28.88
C ALA A 82 -19.27 -18.80 27.74
N GLN A 83 -18.64 -19.26 26.64
CA GLN A 83 -18.65 -18.49 25.41
C GLN A 83 -20.12 -18.25 25.04
N PRO A 84 -20.50 -17.03 24.61
CA PRO A 84 -21.84 -16.84 24.04
C PRO A 84 -21.99 -17.85 22.91
N GLN A 85 -23.09 -18.62 22.93
CA GLN A 85 -23.36 -19.58 21.88
C GLN A 85 -23.24 -18.87 20.54
N ALA A 86 -22.36 -19.36 19.66
CA ALA A 86 -22.25 -18.83 18.32
C ALA A 86 -23.66 -18.82 17.72
N SER A 87 -24.16 -17.61 17.43
CA SER A 87 -25.42 -17.45 16.71
C SER A 87 -25.33 -18.30 15.45
N ALA A 88 -26.40 -19.03 15.12
CA ALA A 88 -26.42 -19.98 14.02
C ALA A 88 -25.68 -19.42 12.80
N LEU A 89 -24.77 -20.22 12.23
CA LEU A 89 -24.02 -19.85 11.04
C LEU A 89 -24.99 -19.26 10.01
N PRO A 90 -24.64 -18.14 9.35
CA PRO A 90 -25.50 -17.56 8.32
C PRO A 90 -25.86 -18.64 7.28
N PRO A 91 -27.03 -18.51 6.62
CA PRO A 91 -27.46 -19.50 5.63
C PRO A 91 -26.36 -19.75 4.60
N SER A 92 -26.36 -20.97 4.05
CA SER A 92 -25.35 -21.55 3.15
C SER A 92 -24.63 -20.53 2.28
N PRO A 93 -23.29 -20.67 2.08
CA PRO A 93 -22.50 -19.70 1.35
C PRO A 93 -23.19 -19.33 0.04
N VAL A 94 -23.35 -18.02 -0.21
CA VAL A 94 -23.95 -17.51 -1.44
C VAL A 94 -23.09 -18.02 -2.60
N ILE A 95 -23.58 -19.07 -3.27
CA ILE A 95 -22.96 -19.56 -4.48
C ILE A 95 -23.29 -18.51 -5.53
N PHE A 96 -22.37 -17.56 -5.72
CA PHE A 96 -22.36 -16.72 -6.90
C PHE A 96 -22.30 -17.66 -8.10
N SER A 97 -23.43 -17.81 -8.80
CA SER A 97 -23.44 -18.44 -10.11
C SER A 97 -22.39 -17.73 -10.94
N ARG A 98 -21.48 -18.49 -11.56
CA ARG A 98 -20.53 -17.94 -12.53
C ARG A 98 -21.34 -17.13 -13.52
N THR A 99 -21.13 -15.81 -13.55
CA THR A 99 -21.77 -14.95 -14.53
C THR A 99 -21.52 -15.56 -15.89
N GLU A 100 -22.58 -15.81 -16.66
CA GLU A 100 -22.41 -16.23 -18.04
C GLU A 100 -21.51 -15.18 -18.73
N ASN A 101 -20.71 -15.62 -19.69
CA ASN A 101 -19.92 -14.67 -20.48
C ASN A 101 -20.91 -13.75 -21.20
N LEU A 102 -21.17 -12.57 -20.64
CA LEU A 102 -21.94 -11.53 -21.30
C LEU A 102 -21.22 -11.24 -22.63
N ASP A 103 -21.97 -11.20 -23.73
CA ASP A 103 -21.47 -10.56 -24.95
C ASP A 103 -20.93 -9.19 -24.55
N PRO A 104 -19.66 -8.86 -24.85
CA PRO A 104 -18.95 -7.76 -24.20
C PRO A 104 -19.75 -6.47 -24.35
N PRO A 105 -20.41 -5.97 -23.28
CA PRO A 105 -21.45 -4.95 -23.41
C PRO A 105 -20.85 -3.54 -23.57
N ILE A 106 -19.54 -3.48 -23.76
CA ILE A 106 -18.69 -2.29 -23.71
C ILE A 106 -17.64 -2.45 -24.81
N THR A 107 -17.56 -1.46 -25.70
CA THR A 107 -16.47 -1.33 -26.66
C THR A 107 -15.45 -0.33 -26.12
N CYS A 108 -14.19 -0.73 -26.02
CA CYS A 108 -13.10 0.19 -25.71
C CYS A 108 -12.77 1.02 -26.96
N VAL A 109 -13.18 2.30 -26.97
CA VAL A 109 -12.81 3.26 -28.01
C VAL A 109 -11.59 4.05 -27.52
N PRO A 110 -10.48 4.12 -28.29
CA PRO A 110 -9.36 4.98 -27.95
C PRO A 110 -9.80 6.45 -27.85
N LEU A 111 -9.39 7.12 -26.77
CA LEU A 111 -9.56 8.56 -26.59
C LEU A 111 -8.20 9.23 -26.65
N ALA A 112 -8.16 10.43 -27.24
CA ALA A 112 -6.94 11.24 -27.34
C ALA A 112 -5.77 10.54 -28.06
N GLU A 113 -6.05 9.83 -29.17
CA GLU A 113 -5.00 9.25 -30.02
C GLU A 113 -3.98 10.31 -30.47
N GLY A 114 -2.70 9.92 -30.52
CA GLY A 114 -1.59 10.82 -30.83
C GLY A 114 -1.06 11.63 -29.64
N LEU A 115 -1.79 11.73 -28.51
CA LEU A 115 -1.24 12.33 -27.29
C LEU A 115 -0.35 11.32 -26.53
N LEU A 116 0.85 11.76 -26.16
CA LEU A 116 1.77 11.00 -25.32
C LEU A 116 1.48 11.23 -23.83
N TRP A 117 1.62 10.17 -23.03
CA TRP A 117 1.34 10.18 -21.59
C TRP A 117 2.46 9.45 -20.83
N ASP A 118 3.01 10.07 -19.78
CA ASP A 118 3.97 9.42 -18.87
C ASP A 118 3.25 8.83 -17.66
N ARG A 119 3.02 7.51 -17.67
CA ARG A 119 2.39 6.76 -16.57
C ARG A 119 1.09 7.44 -16.05
N PRO A 120 0.06 7.61 -16.90
CA PRO A 120 -1.21 8.18 -16.47
C PRO A 120 -1.85 7.26 -15.41
N VAL A 121 -2.29 7.84 -14.29
CA VAL A 121 -2.80 7.07 -13.13
C VAL A 121 -4.20 7.49 -12.70
N TRP A 122 -4.60 8.73 -12.98
CA TRP A 122 -5.93 9.25 -12.65
C TRP A 122 -6.48 10.14 -13.75
N MET A 123 -7.80 10.12 -13.95
CA MET A 123 -8.52 11.00 -14.86
C MET A 123 -9.87 11.38 -14.24
N THR A 124 -10.22 12.66 -14.26
CA THR A 124 -11.47 13.18 -13.66
C THR A 124 -11.97 14.42 -14.41
N PRO A 125 -13.29 14.59 -14.64
CA PRO A 125 -13.82 15.74 -15.36
C PRO A 125 -13.71 17.01 -14.52
N ILE A 126 -13.54 18.18 -15.15
CA ILE A 126 -13.51 19.47 -14.47
C ILE A 126 -14.96 19.96 -14.26
N PRO A 127 -15.47 20.12 -13.02
CA PRO A 127 -16.86 20.48 -12.79
C PRO A 127 -17.21 21.84 -13.40
N GLY A 128 -18.27 21.88 -14.20
CA GLY A 128 -18.71 23.09 -14.92
C GLY A 128 -18.06 23.30 -16.30
N HIS A 129 -17.14 22.43 -16.72
CA HIS A 129 -16.47 22.53 -18.01
C HIS A 129 -16.65 21.24 -18.83
N GLU A 130 -17.69 21.21 -19.65
CA GLU A 130 -17.97 20.07 -20.54
C GLU A 130 -16.80 19.76 -21.48
N GLY A 131 -16.52 18.47 -21.68
CA GLY A 131 -15.37 18.02 -22.48
C GLY A 131 -13.98 18.23 -21.83
N GLN A 132 -13.87 18.95 -20.70
CA GLN A 132 -12.59 19.21 -20.04
C GLN A 132 -12.34 18.21 -18.90
N TRP A 133 -11.12 17.66 -18.88
CA TRP A 133 -10.69 16.67 -17.90
C TRP A 133 -9.33 17.04 -17.33
N VAL A 134 -9.02 16.60 -16.10
CA VAL A 134 -7.64 16.53 -15.60
C VAL A 134 -7.17 15.09 -15.63
N VAL A 135 -6.01 14.86 -16.24
CA VAL A 135 -5.28 13.60 -16.24
C VAL A 135 -3.99 13.78 -15.43
N LEU A 136 -3.74 12.91 -14.46
CA LEU A 136 -2.50 12.92 -13.67
C LEU A 136 -1.49 11.91 -14.22
N GLU A 137 -0.27 12.38 -14.42
CA GLU A 137 0.91 11.55 -14.70
C GLU A 137 1.63 11.26 -13.38
N HIS A 138 1.78 9.99 -13.03
CA HIS A 138 2.17 9.54 -11.69
C HIS A 138 3.53 10.11 -11.28
N ARG A 139 4.59 9.70 -12.00
CA ARG A 139 5.98 10.00 -11.66
C ARG A 139 6.42 11.39 -12.09
N SER A 140 5.85 11.95 -13.16
CA SER A 140 6.26 13.28 -13.67
C SER A 140 5.78 14.42 -12.77
N GLY A 141 4.85 14.17 -11.85
CA GLY A 141 4.26 15.18 -10.98
C GLY A 141 3.33 16.15 -11.70
N LYS A 142 2.86 15.82 -12.92
CA LYS A 142 2.08 16.74 -13.76
C LYS A 142 0.60 16.38 -13.81
N ALA A 143 -0.22 17.40 -13.65
CA ALA A 143 -1.63 17.38 -14.02
C ALA A 143 -1.79 18.05 -15.39
N TRP A 144 -2.35 17.34 -16.35
CA TRP A 144 -2.68 17.85 -17.67
C TRP A 144 -4.19 18.09 -17.77
N ARG A 145 -4.59 19.27 -18.23
CA ARG A 145 -5.94 19.49 -18.74
C ARG A 145 -6.01 18.85 -20.12
N LEU A 146 -6.94 17.91 -20.29
CA LEU A 146 -7.27 17.28 -21.56
C LEU A 146 -8.60 17.85 -22.05
N ASP A 147 -8.59 18.37 -23.27
CA ASP A 147 -9.76 18.88 -23.98
C ASP A 147 -10.27 17.83 -24.97
N LEU A 148 -11.53 17.41 -24.77
CA LEU A 148 -12.27 16.46 -25.61
C LEU A 148 -13.58 17.09 -26.14
N ALA A 149 -13.71 18.42 -26.15
CA ALA A 149 -14.88 19.10 -26.71
C ALA A 149 -15.01 18.85 -28.23
N ASP A 150 -13.88 18.76 -28.93
CA ASP A 150 -13.77 18.15 -30.25
C ASP A 150 -12.95 16.86 -30.16
N GLN A 151 -13.64 15.72 -30.26
CA GLN A 151 -13.00 14.40 -30.21
C GLN A 151 -12.13 14.10 -31.44
N ALA A 152 -12.28 14.83 -32.55
CA ALA A 152 -11.44 14.70 -33.74
C ALA A 152 -10.12 15.48 -33.63
N SER A 153 -10.03 16.45 -32.70
CA SER A 153 -8.85 17.27 -32.45
C SER A 153 -8.50 17.37 -30.94
N PRO A 154 -8.31 16.23 -30.25
CA PRO A 154 -8.02 16.20 -28.82
C PRO A 154 -6.67 16.86 -28.53
N HIS A 155 -6.60 17.71 -27.51
CA HIS A 155 -5.36 18.38 -27.13
C HIS A 155 -5.21 18.46 -25.61
N LYS A 156 -3.96 18.50 -25.14
CA LYS A 156 -3.66 18.70 -23.71
C LYS A 156 -2.83 19.96 -23.45
N SER A 157 -3.18 20.68 -22.39
CA SER A 157 -2.40 21.78 -21.83
C SER A 157 -2.06 21.48 -20.38
N LEU A 158 -1.02 22.11 -19.81
CA LEU A 158 -0.72 21.92 -18.39
C LEU A 158 -1.88 22.47 -17.54
N PHE A 159 -2.39 21.66 -16.60
CA PHE A 159 -3.27 22.14 -15.53
C PHE A 159 -2.42 22.61 -14.35
N GLY A 160 -1.47 21.80 -13.89
CA GLY A 160 -0.52 22.18 -12.84
C GLY A 160 0.73 21.30 -12.84
N ASP A 161 1.85 21.86 -12.38
CA ASP A 161 3.12 21.14 -12.20
C ASP A 161 3.43 21.04 -10.71
N PHE A 162 3.39 19.82 -10.19
CA PHE A 162 3.63 19.48 -8.79
C PHE A 162 4.93 18.68 -8.62
N SER A 163 5.77 18.60 -9.65
CA SER A 163 7.03 17.82 -9.63
C SER A 163 7.97 18.19 -8.48
N ALA A 164 7.98 19.46 -8.05
CA ALA A 164 8.78 19.92 -6.90
C ALA A 164 8.21 19.49 -5.52
N ALA A 165 6.96 19.02 -5.45
CA ALA A 165 6.29 18.58 -4.23
C ALA A 165 6.23 17.04 -4.10
N VAL A 166 6.50 16.33 -5.19
CA VAL A 166 6.28 14.89 -5.38
C VAL A 166 7.62 14.17 -5.47
N SER A 167 7.75 12.98 -4.87
CA SER A 167 8.94 12.14 -5.09
C SER A 167 8.76 11.26 -6.33
N ASP A 168 9.82 11.11 -7.14
CA ASP A 168 9.79 10.45 -8.45
C ASP A 168 10.25 8.98 -8.40
N GLY A 169 10.03 8.32 -7.26
CA GLY A 169 10.39 6.93 -7.00
C GLY A 169 9.72 5.93 -7.97
N PRO A 170 10.09 4.63 -7.89
CA PRO A 170 9.54 3.60 -8.78
C PRO A 170 8.01 3.46 -8.65
N TRP A 171 7.51 3.61 -7.41
CA TRP A 171 6.11 3.44 -7.01
C TRP A 171 5.48 4.71 -6.42
N GLU A 172 6.22 5.81 -6.42
CA GLU A 172 5.84 7.07 -5.76
C GLU A 172 5.38 8.11 -6.80
N GLY A 173 4.40 8.94 -6.46
CA GLY A 173 3.97 10.03 -7.33
C GLY A 173 2.69 10.78 -6.95
N LEU A 174 2.04 11.38 -7.95
CA LEU A 174 0.66 11.89 -7.86
C LEU A 174 -0.34 10.74 -7.97
N MET A 175 -1.16 10.50 -6.94
CA MET A 175 -2.03 9.32 -6.93
C MET A 175 -3.45 9.60 -7.47
N CYS A 176 -4.01 10.75 -7.10
CA CYS A 176 -5.41 11.10 -7.34
C CYS A 176 -5.66 12.62 -7.14
N LEU A 177 -6.71 13.14 -7.79
CA LEU A 177 -7.24 14.50 -7.63
C LEU A 177 -8.76 14.44 -7.46
N ALA A 178 -9.31 15.16 -6.47
CA ALA A 178 -10.75 15.37 -6.33
C ALA A 178 -11.07 16.86 -6.33
N PHE A 179 -12.02 17.28 -7.17
CA PHE A 179 -12.59 18.63 -7.11
C PHE A 179 -13.61 18.73 -5.96
N HIS A 180 -13.67 19.88 -5.29
CA HIS A 180 -14.68 20.13 -4.27
C HIS A 180 -16.10 20.09 -4.88
N PRO A 181 -17.16 19.60 -4.19
CA PRO A 181 -18.52 19.60 -4.75
C PRO A 181 -19.02 20.99 -5.16
N LYS A 182 -18.55 22.03 -4.47
CA LYS A 182 -18.77 23.46 -4.75
C LYS A 182 -17.68 24.12 -5.63
N PHE A 183 -16.94 23.36 -6.46
CA PHE A 183 -15.77 23.85 -7.23
C PHE A 183 -16.05 25.11 -8.04
N SER A 184 -17.21 25.20 -8.70
CA SER A 184 -17.63 26.35 -9.50
C SER A 184 -17.70 27.68 -8.73
N THR A 185 -17.81 27.66 -7.39
CA THR A 185 -17.85 28.87 -6.57
C THR A 185 -16.58 29.09 -5.75
N ASN A 186 -15.93 28.02 -5.28
CA ASN A 186 -14.79 28.13 -4.37
C ASN A 186 -13.43 27.83 -5.03
N ARG A 187 -13.42 27.20 -6.20
CA ARG A 187 -12.26 26.78 -6.99
C ARG A 187 -11.31 25.82 -6.25
N ARG A 188 -11.76 25.17 -5.18
CA ARG A 188 -10.94 24.25 -4.36
C ARG A 188 -10.87 22.86 -4.98
N TYR A 189 -9.68 22.28 -4.99
CA TYR A 189 -9.48 20.87 -5.33
C TYR A 189 -8.40 20.28 -4.42
N PHE A 190 -8.35 18.96 -4.37
CA PHE A 190 -7.53 18.23 -3.41
C PHE A 190 -6.65 17.23 -4.16
N LEU A 191 -5.41 17.10 -3.72
CA LEU A 191 -4.43 16.16 -4.24
C LEU A 191 -4.00 15.19 -3.14
N LYS A 192 -3.84 13.91 -3.51
CA LYS A 192 -3.10 12.91 -2.73
C LYS A 192 -1.84 12.53 -3.51
N HIS A 193 -0.69 12.65 -2.86
CA HIS A 193 0.60 12.35 -3.48
C HIS A 193 1.61 11.84 -2.46
N GLU A 194 2.66 11.18 -2.92
CA GLU A 194 3.84 10.85 -2.10
C GLU A 194 4.91 11.95 -2.15
N THR A 195 5.73 12.00 -1.12
CA THR A 195 6.87 12.91 -0.99
C THR A 195 7.89 12.36 0.00
N LEU A 196 9.15 12.78 -0.14
CA LEU A 196 10.20 12.53 0.84
C LEU A 196 10.41 13.77 1.72
N ARG A 197 10.47 13.58 3.04
CA ARG A 197 10.81 14.63 4.02
C ARG A 197 11.88 14.07 4.94
N GLN A 198 13.08 14.63 4.89
CA GLN A 198 14.23 14.15 5.69
C GLN A 198 14.43 12.63 5.54
N GLU A 199 14.45 12.16 4.28
CA GLU A 199 14.58 10.74 3.89
C GLU A 199 13.41 9.81 4.30
N GLN A 200 12.48 10.26 5.16
CA GLN A 200 11.24 9.56 5.46
C GLN A 200 10.22 9.74 4.31
N ARG A 201 9.52 8.66 3.93
CA ARG A 201 8.39 8.68 3.00
C ARG A 201 7.11 9.16 3.69
N TRP A 202 6.35 9.98 2.97
CA TRP A 202 5.04 10.47 3.40
C TRP A 202 4.05 10.42 2.26
N THR A 203 2.83 9.95 2.53
CA THR A 203 1.66 10.25 1.73
C THR A 203 0.98 11.49 2.29
N VAL A 204 0.62 12.45 1.45
CA VAL A 204 0.15 13.78 1.87
C VAL A 204 -1.14 14.13 1.14
N LEU A 205 -2.09 14.70 1.88
CA LEU A 205 -3.29 15.33 1.31
C LEU A 205 -3.14 16.85 1.36
N ARG A 206 -3.37 17.51 0.23
CA ARG A 206 -3.28 18.96 0.10
C ARG A 206 -4.51 19.53 -0.59
N GLU A 207 -5.04 20.62 -0.05
CA GLU A 207 -5.98 21.50 -0.72
C GLU A 207 -5.21 22.53 -1.55
N HIS A 208 -5.63 22.66 -2.80
CA HIS A 208 -5.15 23.62 -3.78
C HIS A 208 -6.33 24.46 -4.30
N ARG A 209 -6.01 25.51 -5.05
CA ARG A 209 -7.02 26.38 -5.66
C ARG A 209 -6.75 26.55 -7.14
N ALA A 210 -7.77 26.36 -7.97
CA ALA A 210 -7.69 26.64 -9.39
C ALA A 210 -7.71 28.14 -9.69
N SER A 211 -7.22 28.50 -10.87
CA SER A 211 -7.37 29.81 -11.50
C SER A 211 -8.82 30.25 -11.62
N GLU A 212 -9.03 31.54 -11.89
CA GLU A 212 -10.37 32.13 -12.00
C GLU A 212 -11.25 31.49 -13.07
N ASP A 213 -10.65 31.04 -14.18
CA ASP A 213 -11.30 30.29 -15.26
C ASP A 213 -11.53 28.79 -14.92
N GLY A 214 -11.02 28.27 -13.80
CA GLY A 214 -11.13 26.86 -13.40
C GLY A 214 -10.25 25.87 -14.17
N LEU A 215 -9.49 26.31 -15.18
CA LEU A 215 -8.83 25.44 -16.16
C LEU A 215 -7.35 25.11 -15.86
N ARG A 216 -6.79 25.65 -14.78
CA ARG A 216 -5.41 25.41 -14.31
C ARG A 216 -5.31 25.61 -12.79
N ASP A 217 -4.21 25.18 -12.19
CA ASP A 217 -3.83 25.60 -10.83
C ASP A 217 -3.59 27.12 -10.78
N SER A 218 -3.83 27.72 -9.61
CA SER A 218 -3.62 29.16 -9.38
C SER A 218 -2.17 29.52 -9.02
N GLY A 219 -1.31 28.54 -8.71
CA GLY A 219 0.02 28.78 -8.15
C GLY A 219 0.00 29.30 -6.70
N GLN A 220 -1.17 29.35 -6.05
CA GLN A 220 -1.26 29.72 -4.63
C GLN A 220 -0.67 28.60 -3.75
N ALA A 221 -0.06 28.98 -2.63
CA ALA A 221 0.49 28.02 -1.68
C ALA A 221 -0.63 27.07 -1.17
N PRO A 222 -0.45 25.74 -1.27
CA PRO A 222 -1.49 24.80 -0.86
C PRO A 222 -1.63 24.70 0.66
N ARG A 223 -2.82 24.36 1.12
CA ARG A 223 -3.09 24.01 2.52
C ARG A 223 -2.92 22.52 2.71
N GLU A 224 -1.90 22.12 3.48
CA GLU A 224 -1.74 20.72 3.87
C GLU A 224 -2.83 20.31 4.86
N LEU A 225 -3.56 19.24 4.54
CA LEU A 225 -4.60 18.69 5.42
C LEU A 225 -3.97 17.74 6.43
N CYS A 226 -3.32 16.69 5.93
CA CYS A 226 -2.63 15.70 6.72
C CYS A 226 -1.44 15.10 5.95
N ALA A 227 -0.47 14.58 6.69
CA ALA A 227 0.66 13.82 6.17
C ALA A 227 0.82 12.56 7.01
N MET A 228 1.03 11.43 6.33
CA MET A 228 1.06 10.09 6.92
C MET A 228 2.38 9.44 6.54
N ALA A 229 3.20 9.09 7.53
CA ALA A 229 4.47 8.44 7.30
C ALA A 229 4.24 7.02 6.75
N GLN A 230 5.03 6.63 5.76
CA GLN A 230 4.98 5.29 5.15
C GLN A 230 6.20 4.47 5.56
N PRO A 231 6.02 3.23 6.05
CA PRO A 231 7.14 2.37 6.45
C PRO A 231 7.85 1.75 5.24
N ALA A 232 7.12 1.44 4.16
CA ALA A 232 7.68 0.98 2.88
C ALA A 232 7.36 1.95 1.72
N ASP A 233 7.63 1.52 0.48
CA ASP A 233 7.33 2.24 -0.77
C ASP A 233 6.08 1.71 -1.50
N ASN A 234 5.29 0.84 -0.84
CA ASN A 234 4.10 0.21 -1.40
C ASN A 234 2.89 0.27 -0.44
N HIS A 235 1.72 -0.20 -0.90
CA HIS A 235 0.47 -0.22 -0.12
C HIS A 235 0.01 1.17 0.37
N ASN A 236 0.29 2.22 -0.41
CA ASN A 236 0.00 3.60 -0.01
C ASN A 236 -1.51 3.98 -0.11
N GLY A 237 -2.39 3.01 -0.42
CA GLY A 237 -3.76 3.27 -0.91
C GLY A 237 -3.70 4.04 -2.23
N GLY A 238 -4.72 4.83 -2.60
CA GLY A 238 -4.57 5.68 -3.80
C GLY A 238 -5.61 6.75 -4.04
N THR A 239 -6.87 6.49 -3.69
CA THR A 239 -7.98 7.39 -4.06
C THR A 239 -8.30 8.38 -2.95
N LEU A 240 -8.70 9.59 -3.36
CA LEU A 240 -9.55 10.49 -2.58
C LEU A 240 -10.80 10.82 -3.39
N ALA A 241 -11.94 11.02 -2.74
CA ALA A 241 -13.18 11.41 -3.38
C ALA A 241 -14.10 12.10 -2.38
N PHE A 242 -15.00 12.94 -2.87
CA PHE A 242 -16.10 13.43 -2.05
C PHE A 242 -17.25 12.42 -2.05
N GLY A 243 -17.79 12.15 -0.86
CA GLY A 243 -19.00 11.37 -0.70
C GLY A 243 -20.26 12.14 -1.09
N PRO A 244 -21.42 11.46 -1.19
CA PRO A 244 -22.72 12.11 -1.41
C PRO A 244 -23.14 13.03 -0.25
N ASP A 245 -22.52 12.85 0.92
CA ASP A 245 -22.62 13.68 2.12
C ASP A 245 -21.80 15.00 2.05
N GLY A 246 -20.95 15.16 1.04
CA GLY A 246 -20.05 16.30 0.88
C GLY A 246 -18.76 16.22 1.71
N MET A 247 -18.48 15.10 2.39
CA MET A 247 -17.25 14.89 3.14
C MET A 247 -16.12 14.37 2.25
N LEU A 248 -14.87 14.68 2.60
CA LEU A 248 -13.71 14.17 1.88
C LEU A 248 -13.31 12.79 2.41
N TYR A 249 -13.47 11.77 1.59
CA TYR A 249 -12.98 10.43 1.86
C TYR A 249 -11.61 10.21 1.23
N PHE A 250 -10.76 9.44 1.89
CA PHE A 250 -9.53 8.92 1.29
C PHE A 250 -9.14 7.56 1.89
N ALA A 251 -8.41 6.78 1.09
CA ALA A 251 -8.01 5.42 1.42
C ALA A 251 -6.51 5.33 1.68
N MET A 252 -6.12 4.57 2.70
CA MET A 252 -4.72 4.26 3.05
C MET A 252 -4.58 2.75 3.25
N GLY A 253 -3.61 2.13 2.58
CA GLY A 253 -3.24 0.74 2.87
C GLY A 253 -2.35 0.64 4.11
N ASP A 254 -1.99 -0.59 4.46
CA ASP A 254 -1.20 -0.95 5.64
C ASP A 254 0.24 -0.39 5.62
N GLY A 255 0.67 0.17 4.48
CA GLY A 255 1.99 0.75 4.26
C GLY A 255 3.10 -0.27 4.00
N GLY A 256 2.76 -1.56 3.95
CA GLY A 256 3.68 -2.67 3.77
C GLY A 256 4.58 -2.97 5.00
N PRO A 257 5.42 -4.01 4.91
CA PRO A 257 5.49 -5.00 3.83
C PRO A 257 4.31 -5.99 3.86
N GLN A 258 4.30 -6.98 2.95
CA GLN A 258 3.27 -8.03 2.88
C GLN A 258 3.02 -8.69 4.25
N GLU A 259 1.77 -9.08 4.50
CA GLU A 259 1.27 -9.74 5.72
C GLU A 259 1.13 -8.83 6.97
N ASP A 260 1.28 -7.50 6.82
CA ASP A 260 1.09 -6.48 7.88
C ASP A 260 1.77 -6.86 9.22
N PRO A 261 3.10 -7.07 9.23
CA PRO A 261 3.82 -7.58 10.41
C PRO A 261 3.81 -6.62 11.61
N GLU A 262 3.50 -5.34 11.39
CA GLU A 262 3.36 -4.32 12.43
C GLU A 262 1.90 -4.12 12.89
N GLY A 263 0.94 -4.82 12.28
CA GLY A 263 -0.47 -4.83 12.67
C GLY A 263 -1.19 -3.50 12.42
N HIS A 264 -0.72 -2.71 11.46
CA HIS A 264 -1.23 -1.39 11.12
C HIS A 264 -2.72 -1.38 10.85
N SER A 265 -3.22 -2.38 10.11
CA SER A 265 -4.61 -2.48 9.67
C SER A 265 -5.60 -2.52 10.83
N GLN A 266 -5.22 -3.19 11.93
CA GLN A 266 -6.03 -3.31 13.15
C GLN A 266 -5.69 -2.24 14.21
N ASN A 267 -4.53 -1.59 14.12
CA ASN A 267 -4.13 -0.51 15.01
C ASN A 267 -4.93 0.78 14.71
N LEU A 268 -5.81 1.18 15.62
CA LEU A 268 -6.65 2.39 15.50
C LEU A 268 -5.91 3.72 15.79
N SER A 269 -4.68 3.67 16.31
CA SER A 269 -3.80 4.86 16.43
C SER A 269 -3.09 5.20 15.11
N SER A 270 -3.05 4.25 14.17
CA SER A 270 -2.42 4.41 12.86
C SER A 270 -3.37 4.98 11.81
N TRP A 271 -2.82 5.74 10.87
CA TRP A 271 -3.53 6.12 9.63
C TRP A 271 -3.60 4.98 8.61
N LEU A 272 -2.77 3.95 8.77
CA LEU A 272 -2.53 2.91 7.77
C LEU A 272 -3.56 1.77 7.89
N GLY A 273 -3.96 1.22 6.74
CA GLY A 273 -4.94 0.14 6.59
C GLY A 273 -6.38 0.54 6.92
N LYS A 274 -6.80 1.73 6.46
CA LYS A 274 -8.05 2.41 6.82
C LYS A 274 -8.70 3.14 5.63
N MET A 275 -10.02 3.32 5.70
CA MET A 275 -10.72 4.44 5.06
C MET A 275 -10.87 5.58 6.06
N HIS A 276 -10.62 6.80 5.62
CA HIS A 276 -10.78 8.02 6.41
C HIS A 276 -11.85 8.93 5.81
N ARG A 277 -12.47 9.76 6.65
CA ARG A 277 -13.51 10.72 6.27
C ARG A 277 -13.37 12.02 7.06
N LEU A 278 -13.18 13.13 6.34
CA LEU A 278 -12.87 14.46 6.91
C LEU A 278 -13.90 15.53 6.48
N ASP A 279 -14.15 16.50 7.35
CA ASP A 279 -14.82 17.75 6.99
C ASP A 279 -13.76 18.80 6.60
N VAL A 280 -13.68 19.15 5.32
CA VAL A 280 -12.72 20.17 4.81
C VAL A 280 -13.28 21.60 4.80
N ASP A 281 -14.58 21.77 5.12
CA ASP A 281 -15.27 23.06 5.20
C ASP A 281 -15.23 23.65 6.63
N HIS A 282 -15.23 22.81 7.67
CA HIS A 282 -15.33 23.23 9.07
C HIS A 282 -14.15 22.71 9.90
N ALA A 283 -13.02 23.41 9.87
CA ALA A 283 -11.81 22.99 10.58
C ALA A 283 -11.96 23.06 12.12
N GLU A 284 -11.50 22.02 12.82
CA GLU A 284 -11.39 22.03 14.28
C GLU A 284 -10.15 22.84 14.76
N PRO A 285 -10.17 23.42 15.97
CA PRO A 285 -9.03 24.18 16.50
C PRO A 285 -7.74 23.36 16.51
N GLY A 286 -6.71 23.86 15.82
CA GLY A 286 -5.40 23.19 15.69
C GLY A 286 -5.33 22.17 14.55
N MET A 287 -6.40 21.96 13.78
CA MET A 287 -6.46 21.06 12.63
C MET A 287 -6.75 21.83 11.34
N ALA A 288 -6.38 21.26 10.19
CA ALA A 288 -6.70 21.84 8.88
C ALA A 288 -8.09 21.40 8.35
N TYR A 289 -8.77 20.53 9.07
CA TYR A 289 -10.06 19.91 8.77
C TYR A 289 -10.78 19.63 10.11
N GLY A 290 -12.06 19.32 10.06
CA GLY A 290 -12.85 18.87 11.21
C GLY A 290 -13.18 17.39 11.12
N ILE A 291 -13.66 16.83 12.23
CA ILE A 291 -14.20 15.47 12.26
C ILE A 291 -15.73 15.55 12.01
N PRO A 292 -16.24 14.87 10.97
CA PRO A 292 -17.68 14.73 10.79
C PRO A 292 -18.33 14.11 12.05
N PRO A 293 -19.43 14.66 12.58
CA PRO A 293 -19.99 14.27 13.87
C PRO A 293 -20.58 12.85 13.90
N ASP A 294 -20.82 12.29 12.72
CA ASP A 294 -21.32 10.95 12.43
C ASP A 294 -20.21 9.94 12.03
N ASN A 295 -18.92 10.32 12.10
CA ASN A 295 -17.83 9.34 12.02
C ASN A 295 -17.97 8.31 13.19
N PRO A 296 -17.64 7.03 12.97
CA PRO A 296 -17.78 5.96 13.99
C PRO A 296 -17.14 6.24 15.35
N HIS A 297 -16.18 7.16 15.39
CA HIS A 297 -15.41 7.51 16.58
C HIS A 297 -15.38 9.02 16.90
N ALA A 298 -16.27 9.83 16.31
CA ALA A 298 -16.22 11.30 16.42
C ALA A 298 -16.20 11.83 17.86
N GLY A 299 -16.95 11.19 18.76
CA GLY A 299 -17.01 11.53 20.18
C GLY A 299 -15.92 10.93 21.07
N SER A 300 -15.04 10.07 20.53
CA SER A 300 -14.01 9.39 21.33
C SER A 300 -13.02 10.38 21.94
N GLN A 301 -12.64 10.13 23.19
CA GLN A 301 -11.59 10.87 23.90
C GLN A 301 -10.32 10.03 24.09
N ASP A 302 -10.25 8.84 23.49
CA ASP A 302 -9.07 7.97 23.55
C ASP A 302 -7.94 8.53 22.64
N PRO A 303 -6.78 8.93 23.19
CA PRO A 303 -5.66 9.43 22.39
C PRO A 303 -4.99 8.36 21.52
N HIS A 304 -5.30 7.07 21.73
CA HIS A 304 -4.81 5.95 20.92
C HIS A 304 -5.78 5.58 19.78
N LEU A 305 -6.76 6.42 19.49
CA LEU A 305 -7.74 6.19 18.43
C LEU A 305 -7.86 7.44 17.52
N ARG A 306 -7.89 7.22 16.21
CA ARG A 306 -8.15 8.27 15.21
C ARG A 306 -9.64 8.45 14.94
N ARG A 307 -10.13 9.68 15.16
CA ARG A 307 -11.52 10.09 14.94
C ARG A 307 -11.85 10.23 13.44
N GLU A 308 -10.82 10.29 12.61
CA GLU A 308 -10.84 10.34 11.14
C GLU A 308 -11.23 8.99 10.50
N ILE A 309 -11.04 7.87 11.22
CA ILE A 309 -11.30 6.52 10.72
C ILE A 309 -12.80 6.33 10.48
N PHE A 310 -13.13 5.95 9.25
CA PHE A 310 -14.47 5.53 8.83
C PHE A 310 -14.58 4.00 8.70
N ALA A 311 -13.52 3.33 8.25
CA ALA A 311 -13.41 1.87 8.23
C ALA A 311 -11.96 1.42 8.44
N ALA A 312 -11.74 0.21 8.93
CA ALA A 312 -10.42 -0.34 9.27
C ALA A 312 -10.26 -1.80 8.82
N GLY A 313 -9.01 -2.28 8.78
CA GLY A 313 -8.69 -3.66 8.43
C GLY A 313 -8.40 -3.90 6.93
N LEU A 314 -7.94 -2.87 6.21
CA LEU A 314 -7.69 -2.92 4.76
C LEU A 314 -6.19 -3.07 4.45
N ARG A 315 -5.83 -3.79 3.39
CA ARG A 315 -4.43 -4.00 3.00
C ARG A 315 -3.92 -2.91 2.06
N GLU A 316 -4.55 -2.76 0.90
CA GLU A 316 -4.19 -1.82 -0.16
C GLU A 316 -5.44 -1.36 -0.94
N PRO A 317 -6.29 -0.50 -0.32
CA PRO A 317 -7.48 0.07 -0.95
C PRO A 317 -7.08 1.13 -1.98
N TRP A 318 -6.72 0.67 -3.19
CA TRP A 318 -6.17 1.49 -4.27
C TRP A 318 -7.25 2.38 -4.91
N ARG A 319 -8.42 1.80 -5.24
CA ARG A 319 -9.54 2.47 -5.90
C ARG A 319 -10.82 2.29 -5.11
N PHE A 320 -11.60 3.37 -4.99
CA PHE A 320 -12.98 3.30 -4.51
C PHE A 320 -13.86 4.31 -5.24
N SER A 321 -15.17 4.08 -5.20
CA SER A 321 -16.18 4.96 -5.78
C SER A 321 -17.50 4.87 -5.03
N PHE A 322 -18.24 5.97 -4.99
CA PHE A 322 -19.62 5.98 -4.52
C PHE A 322 -20.59 5.66 -5.66
N ASP A 323 -21.52 4.74 -5.42
CA ASP A 323 -22.66 4.52 -6.29
C ASP A 323 -23.59 5.75 -6.25
N ARG A 324 -24.00 6.23 -7.43
CA ARG A 324 -24.78 7.48 -7.56
C ARG A 324 -26.27 7.34 -7.24
N LEU A 325 -26.79 6.11 -7.20
CA LEU A 325 -28.19 5.81 -6.94
C LEU A 325 -28.43 5.46 -5.47
N THR A 326 -27.53 4.67 -4.87
CA THR A 326 -27.66 4.20 -3.48
C THR A 326 -26.82 5.00 -2.47
N GLY A 327 -25.71 5.59 -2.93
CA GLY A 327 -24.70 6.20 -2.05
C GLY A 327 -23.68 5.21 -1.48
N ASP A 328 -23.76 3.92 -1.84
CA ASP A 328 -22.85 2.89 -1.33
C ASP A 328 -21.41 3.13 -1.76
N CYS A 329 -20.46 2.94 -0.85
CA CYS A 329 -19.03 3.02 -1.15
C CYS A 329 -18.47 1.65 -1.54
N TRP A 330 -18.04 1.52 -2.81
CA TRP A 330 -17.39 0.32 -3.33
C TRP A 330 -15.88 0.49 -3.30
N VAL A 331 -15.17 -0.40 -2.60
CA VAL A 331 -13.70 -0.35 -2.43
C VAL A 331 -13.06 -1.57 -3.08
N GLY A 332 -12.10 -1.34 -3.97
CA GLY A 332 -11.19 -2.36 -4.49
C GLY A 332 -9.93 -2.40 -3.64
N ASP A 333 -9.85 -3.42 -2.78
CA ASP A 333 -8.70 -3.72 -1.92
C ASP A 333 -7.84 -4.81 -2.58
N VAL A 334 -6.52 -4.60 -2.69
CA VAL A 334 -5.58 -5.59 -3.24
C VAL A 334 -5.12 -6.51 -2.11
N GLY A 335 -5.18 -7.83 -2.32
CA GLY A 335 -4.84 -8.89 -1.35
C GLY A 335 -3.44 -9.47 -1.50
#